data_AF-A0A517N099-F1
#
_entry.id   AF-A0A517N099-F1
#
_cell.length_a   1.000
_cell.length_b   1.000
_cell.length_c   1.000
_cell.angle_alpha   90.00
_cell.angle_beta   90.00
_cell.angle_gamma   90.00
#
_symmetry.space_group_name_H-M   'P 1'
#
loop_
_entity.id
_entity.type
_entity.pdbx_description
1 polymer ?
#
loop_
_entity_poly.entity_id
_entity_poly.type
_entity_poly.pdbx_seq_one_letter_code
_entity_poly.pdbx_strand_id
1 'polypeptide(L)' 'MSKAMTILGMVVAGLLAVVFTLDWAIGVPFETANWKMNLGVILGSLMLGFASWEAFREVR' A
#
# COMPACT_ATOMS: atom_id res chain seq x y z
N MET A 1 11.80 -2.42 18.20
CA MET A 1 11.19 -3.31 17.18
C MET A 1 12.16 -3.49 16.04
N SER A 2 12.18 -4.65 15.38
CA SER A 2 13.11 -4.86 14.25
C SER A 2 12.81 -3.84 13.15
N LYS A 3 13.81 -3.03 12.77
CA LYS A 3 13.74 -2.11 11.60
C LYS A 3 13.28 -2.83 10.33
N ALA A 4 13.47 -4.15 10.26
CA ALA A 4 12.98 -4.96 9.14
C ALA A 4 11.45 -4.96 9.04
N MET A 5 10.70 -4.95 10.15
CA MET A 5 9.24 -5.03 10.10
C MET A 5 8.61 -3.74 9.57
N THR A 6 9.19 -2.58 9.91
CA THR A 6 8.72 -1.29 9.39
C THR A 6 9.08 -1.12 7.91
N ILE A 7 10.25 -1.58 7.48
CA ILE A 7 10.62 -1.62 6.06
C ILE A 7 9.69 -2.53 5.26
N LEU A 8 9.40 -3.74 5.76
CA LEU A 8 8.46 -4.65 5.11
C LEU A 8 7.07 -4.02 4.96
N GLY A 9 6.57 -3.34 6.00
CA GLY A 9 5.30 -2.60 5.94
C GLY A 9 5.27 -1.55 4.84
N MET A 10 6.35 -0.77 4.70
CA MET A 10 6.48 0.23 3.63
C MET A 10 6.54 -0.40 2.23
N VAL A 11 7.27 -1.51 2.07
CA VAL A 11 7.37 -2.21 0.78
C VAL A 11 6.02 -2.79 0.36
N VAL A 12 5.31 -3.45 1.27
CA VAL A 12 3.98 -4.02 0.99
C VAL A 12 2.98 -2.92 0.66
N ALA A 13 2.99 -1.80 1.41
CA ALA A 13 2.17 -0.63 1.10
C ALA A 13 2.45 -0.08 -0.30
N GLY A 14 3.73 0.06 -0.68
CA GLY A 14 4.13 0.51 -2.01
C GLY A 14 3.65 -0.42 -3.12
N LEU A 15 3.82 -1.73 -2.96
CA LEU A 15 3.37 -2.73 -3.94
C LEU A 15 1.85 -2.71 -4.11
N LEU A 16 1.09 -2.62 -3.02
CA LEU A 16 -0.37 -2.53 -3.09
C LEU A 16 -0.84 -1.25 -3.79
N ALA A 17 -0.23 -0.11 -3.48
CA ALA A 17 -0.54 1.14 -4.15
C ALA A 17 -0.29 1.04 -5.66
N VAL A 18 0.85 0.47 -6.07
CA VAL A 18 1.20 0.30 -7.49
C VAL A 18 0.25 -0.66 -8.20
N VAL A 19 -0.02 -1.84 -7.62
CA VAL A 19 -0.89 -2.85 -8.26
C VAL A 19 -2.32 -2.33 -8.41
N PHE A 20 -2.89 -1.68 -7.39
CA PHE A 20 -4.27 -1.23 -7.44
C PHE A 20 -4.47 0.07 -8.24
N THR A 21 -3.44 0.91 -8.34
CA THR A 21 -3.47 2.04 -9.29
C THR A 21 -3.35 1.57 -10.73
N LEU A 22 -2.51 0.56 -11.00
CA LEU A 22 -2.44 -0.09 -12.31
C LEU A 22 -3.74 -0.82 -12.67
N ASP A 23 -4.35 -1.52 -11.72
CA ASP A 23 -5.65 -2.16 -11.93
C ASP A 23 -6.74 -1.14 -12.26
N TRP A 24 -6.74 0.01 -11.59
CA TRP A 24 -7.70 1.08 -11.90
C TRP A 24 -7.44 1.75 -13.26
N ALA A 25 -6.17 1.86 -13.68
CA ALA A 25 -5.80 2.50 -14.94
C ALA A 25 -5.95 1.57 -16.17
N ILE A 26 -5.64 0.28 -16.04
CA ILE A 26 -5.50 -0.68 -17.16
C ILE A 26 -6.46 -1.87 -17.02
N GLY A 27 -7.04 -2.11 -15.85
CA GLY A 27 -7.95 -3.23 -15.61
C GLY A 27 -7.24 -4.58 -15.46
N VAL A 28 -5.93 -4.59 -15.25
CA VAL A 28 -5.14 -5.82 -15.05
C VAL A 28 -4.46 -5.71 -13.69
N PRO A 29 -4.54 -6.70 -12.79
CA PRO A 29 -4.97 -8.10 -12.97
C PRO A 29 -6.41 -8.46 -12.54
N PHE A 30 -7.21 -7.52 -12.04
CA PHE A 30 -8.53 -7.81 -11.46
C PHE A 30 -9.72 -7.41 -12.36
N GLU A 31 -9.48 -7.17 -13.66
CA GLU A 31 -10.51 -6.86 -14.67
C GLU A 31 -11.45 -5.72 -14.25
N THR A 32 -10.88 -4.65 -13.68
CA THR A 32 -11.65 -3.55 -13.08
C THR A 32 -12.66 -4.05 -12.06
N ALA A 33 -12.17 -4.76 -11.05
CA ALA A 33 -12.95 -5.03 -9.85
C ALA A 33 -13.58 -3.72 -9.34
N ASN A 34 -14.77 -3.83 -8.72
CA ASN A 34 -15.61 -2.71 -8.29
C ASN A 34 -14.77 -1.50 -7.82
N TRP A 35 -14.95 -0.31 -8.43
CA TRP A 35 -14.14 0.88 -8.19
C TRP A 35 -13.95 1.22 -6.70
N LYS A 36 -14.94 0.85 -5.86
CA LYS A 36 -14.90 0.99 -4.40
C LYS A 36 -13.76 0.18 -3.76
N MET A 37 -13.46 -1.00 -4.28
CA MET A 37 -12.35 -1.86 -3.85
C MET A 37 -11.02 -1.19 -4.15
N ASN A 38 -10.83 -0.70 -5.37
CA ASN A 38 -9.58 -0.04 -5.77
C ASN A 38 -9.34 1.20 -4.91
N LEU A 39 -10.36 2.03 -4.69
CA LEU A 39 -10.28 3.19 -3.81
C LEU A 39 -9.94 2.80 -2.36
N GLY A 40 -10.61 1.78 -1.82
CA GLY A 40 -10.40 1.31 -0.45
C GLY A 40 -8.98 0.77 -0.22
N VAL A 41 -8.46 -0.01 -1.17
CA VAL A 41 -7.10 -0.57 -1.06
C VAL A 41 -6.04 0.52 -1.24
N ILE A 42 -6.24 1.47 -2.17
CA ILE A 42 -5.31 2.60 -2.32
C ILE A 42 -5.26 3.41 -1.03
N LEU A 43 -6.41 3.79 -0.46
CA LEU A 43 -6.46 4.50 0.83
C LEU A 43 -5.80 3.71 1.96
N GLY A 44 -6.09 2.41 2.07
CA GLY A 44 -5.49 1.52 3.06
C GLY A 44 -3.96 1.42 2.90
N SER A 45 -3.46 1.31 1.67
CA SER A 45 -2.03 1.26 1.38
C SER A 45 -1.32 2.57 1.74
N LEU A 46 -1.95 3.72 1.50
CA LEU A 46 -1.40 5.02 1.89
C LEU A 46 -1.31 5.16 3.41
N MET A 47 -2.37 4.76 4.13
CA MET A 47 -2.38 4.76 5.59
C MET A 47 -1.33 3.81 6.17
N LEU A 48 -1.21 2.59 5.62
CA LEU A 48 -0.22 1.60 6.05
C LEU A 48 1.21 2.10 5.80
N GLY A 49 1.46 2.68 4.64
CA GLY A 49 2.75 3.27 4.29
C GLY A 49 3.12 4.41 5.23
N PHE A 50 2.17 5.32 5.52
CA PHE A 50 2.36 6.42 6.45
C PHE A 50 2.64 5.94 7.87
N ALA A 51 1.85 4.99 8.39
CA ALA A 51 2.08 4.43 9.72
C ALA A 51 3.43 3.70 9.82
N SER A 52 3.82 2.96 8.78
CA SER A 52 5.10 2.25 8.72
C SER A 52 6.29 3.23 8.65
N TRP A 53 6.11 4.36 7.97
CA TRP A 53 7.10 5.43 7.88
C TRP A 53 7.30 6.16 9.21
N GLU A 54 6.22 6.54 9.89
CA GLU A 54 6.29 7.17 11.21
C GLU A 54 6.94 6.23 12.23
N ALA A 55 6.55 4.95 12.25
CA ALA A 55 7.20 3.94 13.10
C ALA A 55 8.69 3.75 12.75
N PHE A 56 9.07 3.80 11.47
CA PHE A 56 10.48 3.73 11.06
C PHE A 56 11.29 4.93 11.57
N ARG A 57 10.71 6.14 11.55
CA ARG A 57 11.35 7.36 12.07
C ARG A 57 11.55 7.32 13.58
N GLU A 58 10.58 6.75 14.30
CA GLU A 58 10.62 6.65 15.75
C GLU A 58 11.61 5.59 16.25
N VAL A 59 11.82 4.52 15.49
CA VAL A 59 12.80 3.44 15.77
C VAL A 59 14.24 3.85 15.40
N ARG A 60 14.51 5.13 15.10
CA ARG A 60 15.83 5.61 14.65
C ARG A 60 16.95 5.29 15.63
#